data_AF-A0A4Y1RD65-F1
#
_entry.id   AF-A0A4Y1RD65-F1
#
_cell.length_a   1.000
_cell.length_b   1.000
_cell.length_c   1.000
_cell.angle_alpha   90.00
_cell.angle_beta   90.00
_cell.angle_gamma   90.00
#
_symmetry.space_group_name_H-M   'P 1'
#
loop_
_entity.id
_entity.type
_entity.pdbx_description
1 polymer ?
#
loop_
_entity_poly.entity_id
_entity_poly.type
_entity_poly.pdbx_seq_one_letter_code
_entity_poly.pdbx_strand_id
1 'polypeptide(L)'
;MADRLYSSNMIFSESTAMRNNPARVGDSSGWSSRGLVDYNEWTSTKDFYVGDTIIFAYNNQFHNVMQVTNQDYESCNPTSPIAVYTSGSDNITLDGPGNFYFLVGDSNGWTSRGLVDYSEWASTKDFHVNDTLIFAYNNQFHNVMQVTTQDFDSCNPNSPVTVYTSGSDTITLDRPGNFYFLCGAPVGDFSGWSSRGLVDYNEWASTKDFHVGDTLTFSYNNQFHNVMQVTNEDYESCNPASPIAVYASGSDTITLERPDNFYFLCGAPGHCQAGQRVEILATLPTPDDSFTGPSPTPSASPADTMSPSSALSSSPALHFSKLGLGVTIRDVIIVVKIYS
;
A
#
# COMPACT_ATOMS: atom_id res chain seq x y z
N MET A 1 -14.89 -25.00 -15.60
CA MET A 1 -13.73 -24.59 -14.79
C MET A 1 -12.80 -23.87 -15.72
N ALA A 2 -12.39 -22.63 -15.42
CA ALA A 2 -11.36 -21.96 -16.19
C ALA A 2 -9.98 -22.43 -15.68
N ASP A 3 -9.03 -22.61 -16.59
CA ASP A 3 -7.63 -22.82 -16.22
C ASP A 3 -7.02 -21.50 -15.71
N ARG A 4 -5.96 -21.62 -14.91
CA ARG A 4 -5.52 -20.58 -13.96
C ARG A 4 -4.14 -20.02 -14.32
N LEU A 5 -4.08 -18.79 -14.80
CA LEU A 5 -2.83 -18.02 -14.94
C LEU A 5 -2.83 -16.84 -13.95
N TYR A 6 -2.04 -16.96 -12.88
CA TYR A 6 -1.68 -15.83 -12.02
C TYR A 6 -0.27 -15.36 -12.39
N SER A 7 -0.02 -14.04 -12.38
CA SER A 7 1.27 -13.42 -12.73
C SER A 7 2.23 -13.25 -11.55
N SER A 8 2.14 -14.09 -10.52
CA SER A 8 2.92 -13.98 -9.26
C SER A 8 4.34 -14.52 -9.39
N ASN A 9 4.56 -15.40 -10.37
CA ASN A 9 5.82 -16.13 -10.53
C ASN A 9 6.55 -15.83 -11.86
N MET A 10 6.10 -14.84 -12.64
CA MET A 10 6.87 -14.40 -13.82
C MET A 10 8.01 -13.50 -13.35
N ILE A 11 9.22 -14.06 -13.28
CA ILE A 11 10.44 -13.28 -13.03
C ILE A 11 10.89 -12.69 -14.37
N PHE A 12 10.53 -11.42 -14.60
CA PHE A 12 11.01 -10.67 -15.77
C PHE A 12 12.45 -10.23 -15.51
N SER A 13 13.41 -10.78 -16.25
CA SER A 13 14.80 -10.33 -16.20
C SER A 13 15.09 -9.37 -17.36
N GLU A 14 15.78 -8.26 -17.09
CA GLU A 14 16.30 -7.40 -18.15
C GLU A 14 17.32 -8.17 -18.99
N SER A 15 16.94 -8.56 -20.21
CA SER A 15 17.90 -8.88 -21.26
C SER A 15 17.79 -7.82 -22.35
N THR A 16 18.89 -7.12 -22.63
CA THR A 16 18.99 -5.99 -23.58
C THR A 16 18.84 -6.39 -25.06
N ALA A 17 18.18 -7.51 -25.33
CA ALA A 17 17.80 -8.00 -26.63
C ALA A 17 16.29 -8.21 -26.66
N MET A 18 15.58 -7.51 -27.54
CA MET A 18 14.20 -7.87 -27.89
C MET A 18 14.19 -9.33 -28.37
N ARG A 19 13.59 -10.20 -27.57
CA ARG A 19 13.23 -11.55 -28.00
C ARG A 19 11.81 -11.47 -28.54
N ASN A 20 11.57 -12.22 -29.59
CA ASN A 20 10.26 -12.33 -30.22
C ASN A 20 9.93 -13.82 -30.28
N ASN A 21 9.84 -14.43 -29.10
CA ASN A 21 9.67 -15.86 -28.93
C ASN A 21 8.19 -16.17 -28.62
N PRO A 22 7.44 -16.78 -29.54
CA PRO A 22 6.04 -17.11 -29.29
C PRO A 22 5.93 -18.24 -28.25
N ALA A 23 5.41 -17.91 -27.07
CA ALA A 23 5.19 -18.84 -25.97
C ALA A 23 3.75 -19.38 -26.02
N ARG A 24 3.58 -20.64 -26.43
CA ARG A 24 2.26 -21.30 -26.41
C ARG A 24 1.90 -21.72 -24.99
N VAL A 25 0.80 -21.20 -24.47
CA VAL A 25 0.30 -21.48 -23.12
C VAL A 25 0.04 -22.98 -22.96
N GLY A 26 0.67 -23.61 -21.96
CA GLY A 26 0.62 -25.06 -21.76
C GLY A 26 1.40 -25.88 -22.80
N ASP A 27 2.41 -25.28 -23.44
CA ASP A 27 3.32 -25.87 -24.43
C ASP A 27 2.58 -26.68 -25.52
N SER A 28 2.67 -28.01 -25.53
CA SER A 28 1.98 -28.87 -26.51
C SER A 28 0.50 -29.12 -26.17
N SER A 29 0.12 -29.08 -24.89
CA SER A 29 -1.25 -29.32 -24.42
C SER A 29 -2.22 -28.19 -24.76
N GLY A 30 -1.73 -26.94 -24.82
CA GLY A 30 -2.57 -25.76 -25.07
C GLY A 30 -3.43 -25.36 -23.87
N TRP A 31 -4.37 -24.44 -24.09
CA TRP A 31 -5.34 -23.96 -23.11
C TRP A 31 -6.62 -24.82 -23.21
N SER A 32 -7.06 -25.49 -22.13
CA SER A 32 -7.84 -26.74 -22.33
C SER A 32 -8.97 -27.09 -21.34
N SER A 33 -8.99 -26.55 -20.13
CA SER A 33 -9.86 -26.95 -19.00
C SER A 33 -10.01 -28.46 -18.80
N ARG A 34 -8.95 -29.24 -19.06
CA ARG A 34 -8.90 -30.70 -18.90
C ARG A 34 -7.95 -31.16 -17.79
N GLY A 35 -7.31 -30.23 -17.08
CA GLY A 35 -6.37 -30.52 -15.99
C GLY A 35 -5.08 -31.23 -16.43
N LEU A 36 -4.69 -31.08 -17.71
CA LEU A 36 -3.48 -31.68 -18.27
C LEU A 36 -2.21 -30.83 -18.06
N VAL A 37 -2.38 -29.61 -17.56
CA VAL A 37 -1.34 -28.63 -17.28
C VAL A 37 -1.75 -27.90 -16.01
N ASP A 38 -0.86 -27.77 -15.03
CA ASP A 38 -0.98 -26.69 -14.05
C ASP A 38 -0.33 -25.45 -14.66
N TYR A 39 -1.12 -24.42 -14.90
CA TYR A 39 -0.65 -23.24 -15.62
C TYR A 39 0.09 -22.26 -14.70
N ASN A 40 -0.01 -22.41 -13.37
CA ASN A 40 0.81 -21.66 -12.41
C ASN A 40 2.20 -22.30 -12.25
N GLU A 41 2.29 -23.63 -12.35
CA GLU A 41 3.58 -24.33 -12.50
C GLU A 41 4.19 -24.05 -13.87
N TRP A 42 3.38 -24.04 -14.94
CA TRP A 42 3.87 -23.69 -16.27
C TRP A 42 4.45 -22.26 -16.29
N THR A 43 3.77 -21.24 -15.75
CA THR A 43 4.32 -19.87 -15.74
C THR A 43 5.57 -19.70 -14.89
N SER A 44 5.68 -20.38 -13.74
CA SER A 44 6.86 -20.27 -12.87
C SER A 44 8.14 -20.83 -13.48
N THR A 45 8.03 -21.60 -14.58
CA THR A 45 9.18 -22.14 -15.34
C THR A 45 9.57 -21.31 -16.57
N LYS A 46 8.95 -20.15 -16.81
CA LYS A 46 9.18 -19.33 -18.00
C LYS A 46 9.59 -17.91 -17.63
N ASP A 47 10.70 -17.46 -18.20
CA ASP A 47 10.98 -16.03 -18.32
C ASP A 47 10.26 -15.50 -19.57
N PHE A 48 9.55 -14.39 -19.44
CA PHE A 48 8.96 -13.66 -20.55
C PHE A 48 9.69 -12.32 -20.72
N TYR A 49 9.75 -11.80 -21.94
CA TYR A 49 10.44 -10.55 -22.27
C TYR A 49 9.54 -9.63 -23.09
N VAL A 50 9.82 -8.33 -23.04
CA VAL A 50 9.20 -7.34 -23.93
C VAL A 50 9.48 -7.71 -25.39
N GLY A 51 8.42 -7.84 -26.18
CA GLY A 51 8.43 -8.35 -27.55
C GLY A 51 8.00 -9.82 -27.71
N ASP A 52 7.93 -10.61 -26.64
CA ASP A 52 7.40 -11.98 -26.72
C ASP A 52 5.89 -11.98 -26.97
N THR A 53 5.39 -13.06 -27.58
CA THR A 53 3.95 -13.23 -27.85
C THR A 53 3.42 -14.45 -27.10
N ILE A 54 2.47 -14.25 -26.18
CA ILE A 54 1.77 -15.33 -25.49
C ILE A 54 0.63 -15.81 -26.39
N ILE A 55 0.64 -17.10 -26.74
CA ILE A 55 -0.34 -17.71 -27.65
C ILE A 55 -1.28 -18.64 -26.88
N PHE A 56 -2.55 -18.24 -26.81
CA PHE A 56 -3.64 -19.05 -26.29
C PHE A 56 -4.30 -19.84 -27.41
N ALA A 57 -3.86 -21.08 -27.60
CA ALA A 57 -4.43 -22.01 -28.56
C ALA A 57 -5.38 -22.99 -27.87
N TYR A 58 -6.65 -22.99 -28.26
CA TYR A 58 -7.74 -23.76 -27.64
C TYR A 58 -8.87 -24.06 -28.64
N ASN A 59 -9.75 -25.01 -28.30
CA ASN A 59 -10.96 -25.25 -29.08
C ASN A 59 -12.03 -24.19 -28.76
N ASN A 60 -12.22 -23.23 -29.66
CA ASN A 60 -13.18 -22.13 -29.53
C ASN A 60 -14.68 -22.54 -29.49
N GLN A 61 -15.00 -23.82 -29.75
CA GLN A 61 -16.36 -24.34 -29.52
C GLN A 61 -16.67 -24.62 -28.04
N PHE A 62 -15.63 -24.71 -27.19
CA PHE A 62 -15.76 -25.13 -25.78
C PHE A 62 -15.03 -24.22 -24.79
N HIS A 63 -14.05 -23.43 -25.26
CA HIS A 63 -13.21 -22.59 -24.43
C HIS A 63 -13.09 -21.18 -25.03
N ASN A 64 -12.70 -20.23 -24.18
CA ASN A 64 -12.34 -18.86 -24.53
C ASN A 64 -11.19 -18.41 -23.61
N VAL A 65 -10.72 -17.18 -23.80
CA VAL A 65 -9.82 -16.51 -22.85
C VAL A 65 -10.49 -15.21 -22.40
N MET A 66 -10.42 -14.93 -21.11
CA MET A 66 -10.87 -13.67 -20.52
C MET A 66 -9.70 -13.03 -19.77
N GLN A 67 -9.47 -11.75 -20.02
CA GLN A 67 -8.69 -10.91 -19.13
C GLN A 67 -9.63 -10.40 -18.04
N VAL A 68 -9.23 -10.51 -16.77
CA VAL A 68 -10.07 -10.20 -15.60
C VAL A 68 -9.27 -9.45 -14.55
N THR A 69 -9.95 -8.85 -13.57
CA THR A 69 -9.29 -8.28 -12.38
C THR A 69 -8.75 -9.40 -11.47
N ASN A 70 -7.86 -9.06 -10.52
CA ASN A 70 -7.40 -10.03 -9.51
C ASN A 70 -8.56 -10.59 -8.66
N GLN A 71 -9.48 -9.72 -8.23
CA GLN A 71 -10.66 -10.11 -7.46
C GLN A 71 -11.56 -11.08 -8.24
N ASP A 72 -11.79 -10.80 -9.52
CA ASP A 72 -12.58 -11.67 -10.40
C ASP A 72 -11.88 -13.00 -10.70
N TYR A 73 -10.54 -12.99 -10.80
CA TYR A 73 -9.74 -14.21 -10.92
C TYR A 73 -9.86 -15.09 -9.67
N GLU A 74 -9.60 -14.53 -8.49
CA GLU A 74 -9.60 -15.27 -7.21
C GLU A 74 -10.99 -15.83 -6.87
N SER A 75 -12.04 -15.05 -7.12
CA SER A 75 -13.43 -15.48 -6.95
C SER A 75 -13.96 -16.36 -8.09
N CYS A 76 -13.19 -16.57 -9.17
CA CYS A 76 -13.60 -17.26 -10.39
C CYS A 76 -14.89 -16.67 -11.01
N ASN A 77 -14.99 -15.34 -11.02
CA ASN A 77 -16.13 -14.57 -11.52
C ASN A 77 -15.92 -14.04 -12.96
N PRO A 78 -16.58 -14.61 -13.98
CA PRO A 78 -16.43 -14.19 -15.38
C PRO A 78 -17.42 -13.08 -15.80
N THR A 79 -18.12 -12.42 -14.87
CA THR A 79 -19.25 -11.53 -15.22
C THR A 79 -18.84 -10.18 -15.79
N SER A 80 -17.64 -9.68 -15.49
CA SER A 80 -17.15 -8.36 -15.91
C SER A 80 -15.71 -8.40 -16.42
N PRO A 81 -15.41 -9.15 -17.50
CA PRO A 81 -14.06 -9.27 -18.04
C PRO A 81 -13.58 -7.96 -18.67
N ILE A 82 -12.30 -7.66 -18.49
CA ILE A 82 -11.59 -6.53 -19.11
C ILE A 82 -11.55 -6.71 -20.64
N ALA A 83 -11.28 -7.94 -21.09
CA ALA A 83 -11.29 -8.33 -22.50
C ALA A 83 -11.73 -9.80 -22.63
N VAL A 84 -12.34 -10.14 -23.77
CA VAL A 84 -12.75 -11.52 -24.11
C VAL A 84 -12.25 -11.87 -25.49
N TYR A 85 -11.52 -12.98 -25.57
CA TYR A 85 -10.94 -13.52 -26.80
C TYR A 85 -11.61 -14.86 -27.12
N THR A 86 -11.89 -15.10 -28.40
CA THR A 86 -12.71 -16.23 -28.86
C THR A 86 -12.25 -16.86 -30.18
N SER A 87 -11.10 -16.45 -30.74
CA SER A 87 -10.68 -16.97 -32.05
C SER A 87 -10.21 -18.43 -31.98
N GLY A 88 -9.71 -18.88 -30.82
CA GLY A 88 -9.14 -20.22 -30.62
C GLY A 88 -7.64 -20.30 -30.87
N SER A 89 -7.01 -19.20 -31.28
CA SER A 89 -5.56 -19.02 -31.35
C SER A 89 -5.25 -17.54 -31.14
N ASP A 90 -5.59 -17.05 -29.95
CA ASP A 90 -5.49 -15.63 -29.61
C ASP A 90 -4.08 -15.30 -29.13
N ASN A 91 -3.50 -14.26 -29.73
CA ASN A 91 -2.13 -13.83 -29.50
C ASN A 91 -2.13 -12.54 -28.66
N ILE A 92 -1.38 -12.52 -27.58
CA ILE A 92 -1.16 -11.34 -26.74
C ILE A 92 0.34 -11.03 -26.78
N THR A 93 0.71 -9.96 -27.48
CA THR A 93 2.11 -9.50 -27.53
C THR A 93 2.42 -8.67 -26.29
N LEU A 94 3.61 -8.85 -25.74
CA LEU A 94 4.14 -8.04 -24.65
C LEU A 94 4.79 -6.78 -25.26
N ASP A 95 3.96 -5.88 -25.80
CA ASP A 95 4.37 -4.75 -26.67
C ASP A 95 5.22 -3.65 -25.97
N GLY A 96 5.44 -3.76 -24.67
CA GLY A 96 6.29 -2.89 -23.85
C GLY A 96 6.48 -3.47 -22.44
N PRO A 97 7.32 -2.87 -21.58
CA PRO A 97 7.08 -2.97 -20.14
C PRO A 97 5.67 -2.43 -19.89
N GLY A 98 4.77 -3.30 -19.43
CA GLY A 98 3.34 -3.01 -19.35
C GLY A 98 2.94 -2.48 -17.98
N ASN A 99 1.66 -2.18 -17.82
CA ASN A 99 1.07 -1.92 -16.51
C ASN A 99 1.00 -3.26 -15.74
N PHE A 100 1.93 -3.50 -14.83
CA PHE A 100 2.03 -4.72 -14.04
C PHE A 100 1.10 -4.69 -12.82
N TYR A 101 0.71 -5.86 -12.33
CA TYR A 101 -0.05 -6.03 -11.10
C TYR A 101 0.81 -6.71 -10.04
N PHE A 102 1.06 -6.03 -8.91
CA PHE A 102 1.89 -6.52 -7.82
C PHE A 102 1.04 -6.79 -6.58
N LEU A 103 0.98 -8.05 -6.16
CA LEU A 103 0.44 -8.42 -4.85
C LEU A 103 1.46 -7.99 -3.77
N VAL A 104 1.09 -7.01 -2.95
CA VAL A 104 2.01 -6.42 -1.97
C VAL A 104 2.31 -7.43 -0.86
N GLY A 105 3.59 -7.82 -0.75
CA GLY A 105 4.04 -8.90 0.14
C GLY A 105 3.91 -10.32 -0.44
N ASP A 106 3.69 -10.43 -1.76
CA ASP A 106 3.54 -11.69 -2.50
C ASP A 106 2.53 -12.62 -1.80
N SER A 107 2.84 -13.90 -1.58
CA SER A 107 1.90 -14.88 -1.00
C SER A 107 1.49 -14.62 0.47
N ASN A 108 2.16 -13.71 1.17
CA ASN A 108 1.82 -13.34 2.55
C ASN A 108 0.84 -12.16 2.63
N GLY A 109 0.66 -11.40 1.53
CA GLY A 109 -0.16 -10.21 1.48
C GLY A 109 0.33 -9.07 2.38
N TRP A 110 -0.57 -8.15 2.73
CA TRP A 110 -0.30 -6.98 3.56
C TRP A 110 -0.59 -7.29 5.04
N THR A 111 0.45 -7.30 5.88
CA THR A 111 0.36 -7.70 7.29
C THR A 111 1.47 -7.13 8.17
N SER A 112 1.13 -6.68 9.37
CA SER A 112 2.08 -6.24 10.42
C SER A 112 2.66 -7.38 11.27
N ARG A 113 2.55 -8.64 10.82
CA ARG A 113 3.08 -9.83 11.54
C ARG A 113 4.59 -10.04 11.40
N GLY A 114 5.32 -9.14 10.74
CA GLY A 114 6.77 -9.28 10.51
C GLY A 114 7.16 -10.45 9.59
N LEU A 115 6.22 -10.96 8.78
CA LEU A 115 6.45 -12.06 7.84
C LEU A 115 7.07 -11.62 6.50
N VAL A 116 7.07 -10.31 6.26
CA VAL A 116 7.57 -9.67 5.03
C VAL A 116 8.30 -8.41 5.45
N ASP A 117 9.55 -8.26 5.00
CA ASP A 117 10.18 -6.94 4.93
C ASP A 117 9.72 -6.28 3.63
N TYR A 118 8.84 -5.29 3.74
CA TYR A 118 8.26 -4.65 2.56
C TYR A 118 9.22 -3.66 1.88
N SER A 119 10.25 -3.20 2.57
CA SER A 119 11.32 -2.40 1.96
C SER A 119 12.26 -3.29 1.13
N GLU A 120 12.60 -4.49 1.62
CA GLU A 120 13.27 -5.52 0.82
C GLU A 120 12.40 -5.94 -0.36
N TRP A 121 11.14 -6.34 -0.12
CA TRP A 121 10.19 -6.74 -1.17
C TRP A 121 10.10 -5.70 -2.28
N ALA A 122 9.88 -4.42 -1.94
CA ALA A 122 9.78 -3.35 -2.93
C ALA A 122 11.08 -3.15 -3.70
N SER A 123 12.24 -3.34 -3.07
CA SER A 123 13.55 -3.23 -3.74
C SER A 123 13.82 -4.35 -4.77
N THR A 124 13.06 -5.46 -4.72
CA THR A 124 13.16 -6.57 -5.69
C THR A 124 12.27 -6.40 -6.93
N LYS A 125 11.39 -5.39 -6.96
CA LYS A 125 10.47 -5.13 -8.07
C LYS A 125 10.92 -3.90 -8.87
N ASP A 126 10.48 -3.82 -10.12
CA ASP A 126 10.75 -2.69 -11.01
C ASP A 126 9.42 -2.02 -11.38
N PHE A 127 9.12 -0.89 -10.74
CA PHE A 127 7.82 -0.23 -10.78
C PHE A 127 7.78 0.90 -11.82
N HIS A 128 6.73 0.91 -12.62
CA HIS A 128 6.47 1.84 -13.69
C HIS A 128 5.19 2.65 -13.46
N VAL A 129 5.06 3.78 -14.16
CA VAL A 129 3.83 4.58 -14.13
C VAL A 129 2.69 3.79 -14.79
N ASN A 130 1.54 3.78 -14.13
CA ASN A 130 0.35 2.96 -14.39
C ASN A 130 0.42 1.49 -13.94
N ASP A 131 1.53 1.04 -13.33
CA ASP A 131 1.50 -0.22 -12.57
C ASP A 131 0.50 -0.15 -11.43
N THR A 132 0.09 -1.31 -10.93
CA THR A 132 -1.00 -1.43 -9.96
C THR A 132 -0.58 -2.32 -8.79
N LEU A 133 -0.63 -1.76 -7.59
CA LEU A 133 -0.50 -2.51 -6.35
C LEU A 133 -1.85 -3.11 -5.95
N ILE A 134 -1.82 -4.34 -5.47
CA ILE A 134 -2.95 -5.04 -4.86
C ILE A 134 -2.57 -5.34 -3.41
N PHE A 135 -3.32 -4.76 -2.48
CA PHE A 135 -3.17 -4.97 -1.05
C PHE A 135 -4.26 -5.92 -0.55
N ALA A 136 -3.93 -7.21 -0.45
CA ALA A 136 -4.80 -8.20 0.19
C ALA A 136 -4.49 -8.28 1.70
N TYR A 137 -5.48 -8.05 2.55
CA TYR A 137 -5.33 -8.05 4.02
C TYR A 137 -6.64 -8.35 4.75
N ASN A 138 -6.54 -8.70 6.03
CA ASN A 138 -7.72 -8.79 6.89
C ASN A 138 -8.17 -7.39 7.34
N ASN A 139 -9.22 -6.88 6.70
CA ASN A 139 -9.84 -5.57 7.00
C ASN A 139 -10.41 -5.43 8.43
N GLN A 140 -10.45 -6.51 9.23
CA GLN A 140 -10.78 -6.44 10.66
C GLN A 140 -9.62 -5.92 11.53
N PHE A 141 -8.38 -5.95 11.03
CA PHE A 141 -7.18 -5.65 11.82
C PHE A 141 -6.17 -4.74 11.11
N HIS A 142 -6.29 -4.61 9.80
CA HIS A 142 -5.39 -3.82 8.97
C HIS A 142 -6.21 -2.91 8.06
N ASN A 143 -5.60 -1.80 7.65
CA ASN A 143 -6.03 -0.95 6.55
C ASN A 143 -4.80 -0.66 5.67
N VAL A 144 -4.98 0.08 4.59
CA VAL A 144 -3.86 0.67 3.83
C VAL A 144 -4.05 2.16 3.81
N MET A 145 -3.01 2.90 4.15
CA MET A 145 -3.01 4.35 4.12
C MET A 145 -1.89 4.83 3.20
N GLN A 146 -2.25 5.55 2.15
CA GLN A 146 -1.28 6.32 1.39
C GLN A 146 -0.96 7.59 2.19
N VAL A 147 0.31 7.89 2.41
CA VAL A 147 0.76 9.01 3.25
C VAL A 147 1.80 9.90 2.55
N THR A 148 2.18 11.01 3.17
CA THR A 148 3.30 11.84 2.69
C THR A 148 4.65 11.23 3.10
N THR A 149 5.76 11.68 2.50
CA THR A 149 7.11 11.30 2.96
C THR A 149 7.33 11.64 4.44
N GLN A 150 6.84 12.80 4.89
CA GLN A 150 7.00 13.27 6.26
C GLN A 150 6.31 12.33 7.25
N ASP A 151 5.05 12.00 6.96
CA ASP A 151 4.26 11.07 7.79
C ASP A 151 4.82 9.65 7.76
N PHE A 152 5.35 9.22 6.62
CA PHE A 152 6.02 7.93 6.48
C PHE A 152 7.33 7.83 7.29
N ASP A 153 8.08 8.93 7.40
CA ASP A 153 9.33 8.96 8.16
C ASP A 153 9.12 9.11 9.66
N SER A 154 8.08 9.83 10.09
CA SER A 154 7.64 9.87 11.49
C SER A 154 6.74 8.70 11.90
N CYS A 155 6.38 7.80 10.97
CA CYS A 155 5.38 6.73 11.17
C CYS A 155 4.02 7.25 11.66
N ASN A 156 3.62 8.45 11.23
CA ASN A 156 2.36 9.11 11.55
C ASN A 156 1.20 8.53 10.70
N PRO A 157 0.22 7.82 11.29
CA PRO A 157 -0.93 7.31 10.55
C PRO A 157 -2.06 8.34 10.44
N ASN A 158 -1.94 9.53 11.05
CA ASN A 158 -3.09 10.35 11.41
C ASN A 158 -3.60 11.28 10.30
N SER A 159 -2.74 11.69 9.36
CA SER A 159 -3.10 12.56 8.22
C SER A 159 -2.87 11.86 6.87
N PRO A 160 -3.53 10.72 6.61
CA PRO A 160 -3.35 9.97 5.38
C PRO A 160 -3.92 10.73 4.17
N VAL A 161 -3.22 10.67 3.05
CA VAL A 161 -3.65 11.19 1.74
C VAL A 161 -4.92 10.47 1.29
N THR A 162 -4.95 9.15 1.48
CA THR A 162 -6.12 8.28 1.23
C THR A 162 -6.07 7.07 2.15
N VAL A 163 -7.22 6.63 2.66
CA VAL A 163 -7.39 5.39 3.44
C VAL A 163 -8.21 4.39 2.65
N TYR A 164 -7.77 3.14 2.64
CA TYR A 164 -8.42 2.01 2.01
C TYR A 164 -8.74 0.96 3.07
N THR A 165 -9.92 0.35 2.99
CA THR A 165 -10.46 -0.54 4.05
C THR A 165 -11.22 -1.77 3.52
N SER A 166 -11.21 -2.05 2.22
CA SER A 166 -11.98 -3.18 1.68
C SER A 166 -11.37 -4.54 2.00
N GLY A 167 -10.04 -4.62 2.18
CA GLY A 167 -9.29 -5.85 2.42
C GLY A 167 -8.74 -6.51 1.14
N SER A 168 -9.04 -5.95 -0.02
CA SER A 168 -8.41 -6.29 -1.30
C SER A 168 -8.37 -5.03 -2.18
N ASP A 169 -7.61 -4.05 -1.71
CA ASP A 169 -7.60 -2.70 -2.28
C ASP A 169 -6.56 -2.58 -3.40
N THR A 170 -6.92 -1.86 -4.46
CA THR A 170 -6.14 -1.77 -5.70
C THR A 170 -5.75 -0.31 -5.94
N ILE A 171 -4.45 -0.04 -6.08
CA ILE A 171 -3.89 1.32 -6.19
C ILE A 171 -3.00 1.39 -7.43
N THR A 172 -3.36 2.23 -8.40
CA THR A 172 -2.53 2.48 -9.59
C THR A 172 -1.51 3.59 -9.32
N LEU A 173 -0.26 3.37 -9.74
CA LEU A 173 0.87 4.29 -9.64
C LEU A 173 0.76 5.34 -10.75
N ASP A 174 -0.17 6.28 -10.57
CA ASP A 174 -0.66 7.22 -11.58
C ASP A 174 0.36 8.25 -12.10
N ARG A 175 1.53 8.36 -11.45
CA ARG A 175 2.56 9.37 -11.72
C ARG A 175 3.95 8.87 -11.31
N PRO A 176 5.03 9.46 -11.84
CA PRO A 176 6.38 9.16 -11.36
C PRO A 176 6.62 9.73 -9.95
N GLY A 177 7.57 9.14 -9.23
CA GLY A 177 8.01 9.54 -7.90
C GLY A 177 7.74 8.48 -6.83
N ASN A 178 7.78 8.89 -5.56
CA ASN A 178 7.68 7.96 -4.45
C ASN A 178 6.25 7.80 -3.95
N PHE A 179 5.85 6.54 -3.70
CA PHE A 179 4.58 6.21 -3.04
C PHE A 179 4.89 5.60 -1.68
N TYR A 180 4.23 6.12 -0.65
CA TYR A 180 4.43 5.75 0.74
C TYR A 180 3.15 5.16 1.31
N PHE A 181 3.27 3.98 1.91
CA PHE A 181 2.13 3.26 2.49
C PHE A 181 2.43 2.86 3.94
N LEU A 182 1.48 3.14 4.83
CA LEU A 182 1.48 2.70 6.22
C LEU A 182 0.26 1.80 6.48
N CYS A 183 0.38 0.90 7.45
CA CYS A 183 -0.76 0.25 8.07
C CYS A 183 -1.14 1.05 9.32
N GLY A 184 -2.38 1.49 9.41
CA GLY A 184 -2.94 2.08 10.61
C GLY A 184 -3.32 0.97 11.58
N ALA A 185 -2.94 1.14 12.84
CA ALA A 185 -3.51 0.36 13.92
C ALA A 185 -4.91 0.91 14.23
N PRO A 186 -5.98 0.09 14.18
CA PRO A 186 -7.31 0.55 14.59
C PRO A 186 -7.35 0.79 16.11
N VAL A 187 -8.45 1.33 16.61
CA VAL A 187 -8.66 1.51 18.06
C VAL A 187 -8.56 0.15 18.76
N GLY A 188 -7.57 0.00 19.65
CA GLY A 188 -7.20 -1.28 20.29
C GLY A 188 -6.18 -2.14 19.52
N ASP A 189 -5.49 -1.56 18.55
CA ASP A 189 -4.49 -2.18 17.68
C ASP A 189 -4.98 -3.55 17.13
N PHE A 190 -4.18 -4.61 17.21
CA PHE A 190 -4.53 -5.96 16.72
C PHE A 190 -5.79 -6.59 17.35
N SER A 191 -6.26 -6.09 18.50
CA SER A 191 -7.49 -6.60 19.11
C SER A 191 -8.75 -5.96 18.53
N GLY A 192 -8.61 -4.79 17.89
CA GLY A 192 -9.70 -3.97 17.41
C GLY A 192 -10.69 -3.58 18.52
N TRP A 193 -11.90 -3.22 18.13
CA TRP A 193 -12.95 -2.77 19.03
C TRP A 193 -13.81 -3.95 19.53
N SER A 194 -13.49 -4.46 20.72
CA SER A 194 -14.14 -5.62 21.35
C SER A 194 -14.39 -5.48 22.85
N SER A 195 -15.46 -6.12 23.35
CA SER A 195 -15.83 -6.24 24.78
C SER A 195 -15.18 -7.44 25.50
N ARG A 196 -14.18 -8.08 24.88
CA ARG A 196 -13.49 -9.27 25.45
C ARG A 196 -12.53 -8.97 26.61
N GLY A 197 -12.33 -7.71 26.98
CA GLY A 197 -11.39 -7.31 28.03
C GLY A 197 -9.92 -7.58 27.71
N LEU A 198 -9.57 -7.65 26.43
CA LEU A 198 -8.18 -7.87 25.97
C LEU A 198 -7.37 -6.57 25.86
N VAL A 199 -8.04 -5.42 25.90
CA VAL A 199 -7.47 -4.08 25.78
C VAL A 199 -8.16 -3.20 26.82
N ASP A 200 -7.37 -2.43 27.58
CA ASP A 200 -7.85 -1.20 28.21
C ASP A 200 -7.67 -0.07 27.19
N TYR A 201 -8.77 0.47 26.66
CA TYR A 201 -8.68 1.46 25.59
C TYR A 201 -8.23 2.83 26.09
N ASN A 202 -8.37 3.13 27.39
CA ASN A 202 -7.88 4.38 27.95
C ASN A 202 -6.36 4.29 28.18
N GLU A 203 -5.85 3.13 28.60
CA GLU A 203 -4.41 2.86 28.60
C GLU A 203 -3.86 2.94 27.17
N TRP A 204 -4.49 2.27 26.20
CA TRP A 204 -4.14 2.36 24.78
C TRP A 204 -4.10 3.82 24.29
N ALA A 205 -5.15 4.59 24.53
CA ALA A 205 -5.24 5.99 24.12
C ALA A 205 -4.14 6.85 24.77
N SER A 206 -3.77 6.58 26.03
CA SER A 206 -2.69 7.29 26.72
C SER A 206 -1.29 7.07 26.13
N THR A 207 -1.12 6.09 25.24
CA THR A 207 0.14 5.84 24.51
C THR A 207 0.24 6.60 23.18
N LYS A 208 -0.76 7.42 22.83
CA LYS A 208 -0.87 8.09 21.52
C LYS A 208 -1.15 9.59 21.72
N ASP A 209 -0.51 10.43 20.90
CA ASP A 209 -0.79 11.87 20.85
C ASP A 209 -1.77 12.18 19.72
N PHE A 210 -3.02 12.49 20.07
CA PHE A 210 -4.08 12.81 19.09
C PHE A 210 -4.20 14.33 18.87
N HIS A 211 -4.38 14.69 17.61
CA HIS A 211 -4.45 16.05 17.12
C HIS A 211 -5.71 16.31 16.27
N VAL A 212 -6.02 17.58 16.04
CA VAL A 212 -7.09 17.99 15.13
C VAL A 212 -6.72 17.62 13.69
N GLY A 213 -7.63 16.89 13.04
CA GLY A 213 -7.45 16.32 11.70
C GLY A 213 -7.23 14.81 11.71
N ASP A 214 -6.83 14.24 12.85
CA ASP A 214 -6.54 12.82 12.98
C ASP A 214 -7.78 11.94 12.75
N THR A 215 -7.60 10.73 12.22
CA THR A 215 -8.69 9.77 12.00
C THR A 215 -8.58 8.53 12.88
N LEU A 216 -9.63 8.23 13.64
CA LEU A 216 -9.80 6.99 14.39
C LEU A 216 -10.50 5.94 13.53
N THR A 217 -9.90 4.76 13.36
CA THR A 217 -10.55 3.61 12.70
C THR A 217 -11.02 2.60 13.76
N PHE A 218 -12.32 2.42 13.90
CA PHE A 218 -12.93 1.40 14.77
C PHE A 218 -13.30 0.18 13.95
N SER A 219 -12.55 -0.92 14.11
CA SER A 219 -12.80 -2.18 13.40
C SER A 219 -13.34 -3.26 14.32
N TYR A 220 -14.46 -3.88 13.93
CA TYR A 220 -15.22 -4.83 14.75
C TYR A 220 -16.23 -5.65 13.95
N ASN A 221 -16.74 -6.74 14.54
CA ASN A 221 -17.90 -7.45 13.97
C ASN A 221 -19.20 -6.68 14.30
N ASN A 222 -19.80 -6.05 13.28
CA ASN A 222 -21.02 -5.24 13.37
C ASN A 222 -22.30 -6.01 13.78
N GLN A 223 -22.26 -7.35 13.85
CA GLN A 223 -23.33 -8.16 14.43
C GLN A 223 -23.34 -8.14 15.96
N PHE A 224 -22.22 -7.75 16.59
CA PHE A 224 -22.02 -7.79 18.05
C PHE A 224 -21.65 -6.44 18.67
N HIS A 225 -21.02 -5.55 17.91
CA HIS A 225 -20.56 -4.25 18.41
C HIS A 225 -21.06 -3.11 17.51
N ASN A 226 -20.91 -1.89 18.02
CA ASN A 226 -21.12 -0.62 17.34
C ASN A 226 -20.22 0.44 18.01
N VAL A 227 -20.20 1.64 17.45
CA VAL A 227 -19.54 2.80 18.06
C VAL A 227 -20.57 3.91 18.25
N MET A 228 -20.66 4.44 19.46
CA MET A 228 -21.48 5.59 19.80
C MET A 228 -20.58 6.70 20.33
N GLN A 229 -20.60 7.87 19.68
CA GLN A 229 -20.05 9.07 20.28
C GLN A 229 -21.06 9.59 21.31
N VAL A 230 -20.59 9.93 22.51
CA VAL A 230 -21.45 10.29 23.65
C VAL A 230 -20.92 11.52 24.39
N THR A 231 -21.69 12.03 25.36
CA THR A 231 -21.20 13.03 26.31
C THR A 231 -20.29 12.39 27.37
N ASN A 232 -19.52 13.18 28.11
CA ASN A 232 -18.74 12.68 29.25
C ASN A 232 -19.64 12.03 30.33
N GLU A 233 -20.81 12.61 30.62
CA GLU A 233 -21.77 12.06 31.59
C GLU A 233 -22.31 10.69 31.15
N ASP A 234 -22.64 10.55 29.86
CA ASP A 234 -23.08 9.28 29.28
C ASP A 234 -21.95 8.26 29.16
N TYR A 235 -20.72 8.69 28.93
CA TYR A 235 -19.53 7.85 28.93
C TYR A 235 -19.26 7.25 30.31
N GLU A 236 -19.25 8.09 31.35
CA GLU A 236 -18.98 7.63 32.71
C GLU A 236 -20.07 6.71 33.26
N SER A 237 -21.33 7.00 32.93
CA SER A 237 -22.46 6.15 33.30
C SER A 237 -22.68 4.93 32.37
N CYS A 238 -21.92 4.82 31.28
CA CYS A 238 -22.16 3.85 30.21
C CYS A 238 -23.60 3.86 29.68
N ASN A 239 -24.15 5.04 29.41
CA ASN A 239 -25.50 5.28 28.93
C ASN A 239 -25.55 5.41 27.39
N PRO A 240 -26.13 4.44 26.66
CA PRO A 240 -26.26 4.50 25.21
C PRO A 240 -27.56 5.17 24.72
N ALA A 241 -28.36 5.78 25.61
CA ALA A 241 -29.73 6.20 25.29
C ALA A 241 -29.83 7.44 24.38
N SER A 242 -28.84 8.34 24.42
CA SER A 242 -28.84 9.62 23.70
C SER A 242 -27.48 9.95 23.07
N PRO A 243 -26.96 9.11 22.15
CA PRO A 243 -25.66 9.33 21.53
C PRO A 243 -25.66 10.56 20.63
N ILE A 244 -24.52 11.23 20.56
CA ILE A 244 -24.23 12.36 19.65
C ILE A 244 -24.20 11.84 18.20
N ALA A 245 -23.54 10.70 17.99
CA ALA A 245 -23.46 10.02 16.70
C ALA A 245 -23.40 8.49 16.91
N VAL A 246 -23.87 7.73 15.92
CA VAL A 246 -23.86 6.26 15.93
C VAL A 246 -23.26 5.75 14.64
N TYR A 247 -22.29 4.85 14.76
CA TYR A 247 -21.61 4.18 13.67
C TYR A 247 -21.73 2.66 13.87
N ALA A 248 -21.93 1.94 12.77
CA ALA A 248 -22.38 0.55 12.78
C ALA A 248 -21.88 -0.26 11.57
N SER A 249 -20.88 0.23 10.82
CA SER A 249 -20.42 -0.47 9.60
C SER A 249 -19.57 -1.71 9.92
N GLY A 250 -18.84 -1.69 11.05
CA GLY A 250 -17.81 -2.67 11.39
C GLY A 250 -16.39 -2.24 10.99
N SER A 251 -16.23 -1.13 10.27
CA SER A 251 -14.95 -0.49 9.98
C SER A 251 -15.18 1.03 9.85
N ASP A 252 -15.57 1.67 10.95
CA ASP A 252 -15.95 3.08 10.96
C ASP A 252 -14.70 3.96 11.08
N THR A 253 -14.59 4.98 10.24
CA THR A 253 -13.53 6.00 10.33
C THR A 253 -14.12 7.33 10.79
N ILE A 254 -13.55 7.93 11.83
CA ILE A 254 -14.05 9.13 12.50
C ILE A 254 -12.93 10.16 12.61
N THR A 255 -13.11 11.35 12.04
CA THR A 255 -12.13 12.45 12.10
C THR A 255 -12.30 13.28 13.37
N LEU A 256 -11.19 13.67 14.00
CA LEU A 256 -11.14 14.57 15.14
C LEU A 256 -11.16 16.04 14.64
N GLU A 257 -12.36 16.55 14.36
CA GLU A 257 -12.55 17.83 13.65
C GLU A 257 -12.15 19.10 14.44
N ARG A 258 -11.95 19.00 15.76
CA ARG A 258 -11.69 20.14 16.66
C ARG A 258 -10.95 19.71 17.93
N PRO A 259 -10.31 20.65 18.67
CA PRO A 259 -9.69 20.32 19.95
C PRO A 259 -10.79 20.10 21.00
N ASP A 260 -10.90 18.89 21.51
CA ASP A 260 -11.97 18.47 22.43
C ASP A 260 -11.63 17.11 23.05
N ASN A 261 -12.39 16.71 24.08
CA ASN A 261 -12.40 15.32 24.55
C ASN A 261 -13.55 14.58 23.85
N PHE A 262 -13.21 13.58 23.06
CA PHE A 262 -14.15 12.74 22.34
C PHE A 262 -14.36 11.43 23.11
N TYR A 263 -15.61 11.14 23.45
CA TYR A 263 -15.97 9.95 24.21
C TYR A 263 -16.71 8.96 23.31
N PHE A 264 -16.20 7.72 23.25
CA PHE A 264 -16.80 6.65 22.45
C PHE A 264 -17.09 5.42 23.31
N LEU A 265 -18.23 4.76 23.08
CA LEU A 265 -18.59 3.50 23.73
C LEU A 265 -19.31 2.55 22.79
N CYS A 266 -19.32 1.26 23.12
CA CYS A 266 -20.22 0.29 22.50
C CYS A 266 -21.54 0.25 23.28
N GLY A 267 -22.65 0.51 22.61
CA GLY A 267 -23.99 0.55 23.20
C GLY A 267 -24.68 -0.80 23.34
N ALA A 268 -24.04 -1.89 22.91
CA ALA A 268 -24.55 -3.24 23.13
C ALA A 268 -24.60 -3.56 24.65
N PRO A 269 -25.66 -4.22 25.16
CA PRO A 269 -25.85 -4.41 26.60
C PRO A 269 -24.64 -5.06 27.30
N GLY A 270 -24.09 -4.36 28.29
CA GLY A 270 -22.95 -4.82 29.09
C GLY A 270 -21.58 -4.58 28.48
N HIS A 271 -21.47 -4.15 27.21
CA HIS A 271 -20.17 -4.00 26.54
C HIS A 271 -19.35 -2.82 27.07
N CYS A 272 -19.96 -1.64 27.24
CA CYS A 272 -19.31 -0.48 27.85
C CYS A 272 -18.86 -0.79 29.29
N GLN A 273 -19.71 -1.46 30.08
CA GLN A 273 -19.40 -1.87 31.45
C GLN A 273 -18.29 -2.93 31.54
N ALA A 274 -18.09 -3.72 30.47
CA ALA A 274 -16.95 -4.63 30.30
C ALA A 274 -15.68 -3.95 29.77
N GLY A 275 -15.65 -2.61 29.69
CA GLY A 275 -14.49 -1.83 29.27
C GLY A 275 -14.47 -1.44 27.78
N GLN A 276 -15.50 -1.74 26.98
CA GLN A 276 -15.56 -1.30 25.58
C GLN A 276 -16.01 0.18 25.47
N ARG A 277 -15.16 1.07 26.00
CA ARG A 277 -15.28 2.53 25.99
C ARG A 277 -13.89 3.18 25.91
N VAL A 278 -13.75 4.31 25.22
CA VAL A 278 -12.49 5.08 25.11
C VAL A 278 -12.73 6.59 25.19
N GLU A 279 -11.86 7.31 25.90
CA GLU A 279 -11.72 8.77 25.85
C GLU A 279 -10.52 9.14 24.97
N ILE A 280 -10.70 10.13 24.08
CA ILE A 280 -9.68 10.62 23.15
C ILE A 280 -9.56 12.14 23.30
N LEU A 281 -8.41 12.62 23.80
CA LEU A 281 -8.08 14.04 23.88
C LEU A 281 -7.43 14.48 22.56
N ALA A 282 -8.16 15.26 21.74
CA ALA A 282 -7.60 15.87 20.53
C ALA A 282 -7.03 17.25 20.85
N THR A 283 -5.77 17.49 20.50
CA THR A 283 -5.09 18.79 20.69
C THR A 283 -4.86 19.53 19.37
N LEU A 284 -4.60 20.83 19.40
CA LEU A 284 -4.12 21.51 18.19
C LEU A 284 -2.70 21.04 17.87
N PRO A 285 -2.35 20.79 16.59
CA PRO A 285 -0.96 20.59 16.20
C PRO A 285 -0.11 21.76 16.69
N THR A 286 0.89 21.48 17.52
CA THR A 286 1.89 22.48 17.88
C THR A 286 2.75 22.75 16.64
N PRO A 287 3.02 24.01 16.28
CA PRO A 287 4.06 24.32 15.31
C PRO A 287 5.39 23.78 15.84
N ASP A 288 6.01 22.87 15.10
CA ASP A 288 7.27 22.24 15.47
C ASP A 288 8.33 23.32 15.75
N ASP A 289 8.84 23.38 16.98
CA ASP A 289 9.74 24.43 17.51
C ASP A 289 11.18 24.20 17.00
N SER A 290 11.28 24.20 15.68
CA SER A 290 12.47 23.85 14.89
C SER A 290 13.43 25.04 14.82
N PHE A 291 14.30 25.10 15.83
CA PHE A 291 15.58 25.82 15.87
C PHE A 291 15.54 27.35 16.06
N THR A 292 15.20 27.80 17.27
CA THR A 292 15.82 29.03 17.83
C THR A 292 17.26 28.75 18.31
N GLY A 293 18.13 28.40 17.38
CA GLY A 293 19.58 28.34 17.64
C GLY A 293 20.13 29.72 18.02
N PRO A 294 21.02 29.85 19.01
CA PRO A 294 21.56 31.15 19.41
C PRO A 294 22.39 31.76 18.28
N SER A 295 22.02 32.99 17.89
CA SER A 295 22.67 33.76 16.83
C SER A 295 24.18 33.92 17.08
N PRO A 296 25.06 33.63 16.09
CA PRO A 296 26.50 33.82 16.27
C PRO A 296 26.86 35.32 16.29
N THR A 297 27.53 35.75 17.35
CA THR A 297 28.07 37.10 17.46
C THR A 297 29.19 37.34 16.43
N PRO A 298 29.24 38.51 15.77
CA PRO A 298 30.30 38.81 14.81
C PRO A 298 31.61 39.11 15.55
N SER A 299 32.60 38.21 15.43
CA SER A 299 33.95 38.46 15.95
C SER A 299 34.77 39.28 14.94
N ALA A 300 35.50 40.28 15.44
CA ALA A 300 36.17 41.27 14.61
C ALA A 300 37.46 40.78 13.95
N SER A 301 37.75 41.32 12.77
CA SER A 301 39.06 41.21 12.09
C SER A 301 40.11 42.10 12.80
N PRO A 302 41.41 41.82 12.60
CA PRO A 302 42.18 42.83 11.84
C PRO A 302 43.22 42.27 10.84
N ALA A 303 43.13 42.82 9.62
CA ALA A 303 44.19 43.46 8.82
C ALA A 303 45.53 42.76 8.46
N ASP A 304 45.74 42.72 7.12
CA ASP A 304 46.96 43.03 6.35
C ASP A 304 48.26 42.19 6.47
N THR A 305 48.70 41.64 5.32
CA THR A 305 49.93 42.06 4.60
C THR A 305 49.90 41.54 3.14
N MET A 306 50.64 42.20 2.23
CA MET A 306 50.51 42.15 0.75
C MET A 306 51.24 40.99 0.01
N SER A 307 50.60 40.49 -1.07
CA SER A 307 51.04 40.27 -2.49
C SER A 307 52.54 40.19 -2.92
N PRO A 308 52.90 39.72 -4.16
CA PRO A 308 52.11 39.05 -5.22
C PRO A 308 52.83 37.88 -5.97
N SER A 309 52.23 37.42 -7.09
CA SER A 309 52.84 36.68 -8.24
C SER A 309 53.06 35.16 -8.11
N SER A 310 52.91 34.30 -9.15
CA SER A 310 52.70 34.51 -10.60
C SER A 310 51.79 33.42 -11.22
N ALA A 311 51.23 33.68 -12.40
CA ALA A 311 50.44 32.72 -13.18
C ALA A 311 51.29 31.87 -14.16
N LEU A 312 50.73 30.73 -14.61
CA LEU A 312 50.86 30.00 -15.90
C LEU A 312 50.40 28.54 -15.62
N SER A 313 49.27 28.03 -16.13
CA SER A 313 48.90 27.77 -17.54
C SER A 313 49.72 26.67 -18.22
N SER A 314 49.20 25.44 -18.19
CA SER A 314 49.38 24.44 -19.26
C SER A 314 48.37 23.29 -19.12
N SER A 315 47.34 23.27 -19.96
CA SER A 315 46.59 22.03 -20.23
C SER A 315 47.42 21.09 -21.09
N PRO A 316 47.09 19.79 -21.08
CA PRO A 316 46.74 19.17 -22.35
C PRO A 316 45.34 18.57 -22.31
N ALA A 317 44.58 18.79 -23.37
CA ALA A 317 43.29 18.15 -23.56
C ALA A 317 43.48 16.67 -23.90
N LEU A 318 42.69 15.79 -23.27
CA LEU A 318 42.40 14.47 -23.82
C LEU A 318 40.93 14.43 -24.23
N HIS A 319 40.73 14.43 -25.55
CA HIS A 319 39.46 14.15 -26.18
C HIS A 319 39.11 12.68 -25.94
N PHE A 320 38.08 12.38 -25.14
CA PHE A 320 37.39 11.10 -25.22
C PHE A 320 35.90 11.30 -25.43
N SER A 321 35.45 10.71 -26.52
CA SER A 321 34.11 10.73 -27.08
C SER A 321 33.04 10.33 -26.07
N LYS A 322 32.05 11.21 -25.87
CA LYS A 322 30.61 10.90 -25.86
C LYS A 322 30.24 9.43 -25.53
N LEU A 323 30.25 9.06 -24.26
CA LEU A 323 29.24 8.13 -23.74
C LEU A 323 28.09 8.96 -23.17
N GLY A 324 26.86 8.54 -23.45
CA GLY A 324 25.67 9.27 -23.03
C GLY A 324 25.49 9.24 -21.52
N LEU A 325 24.85 10.29 -20.98
CA LEU A 325 24.18 10.21 -19.69
C LEU A 325 23.02 9.23 -19.85
N GLY A 326 23.28 7.94 -19.60
CA GLY A 326 22.26 6.99 -19.18
C GLY A 326 21.98 7.23 -17.70
N VAL A 327 21.40 8.38 -17.37
CA VAL A 327 20.65 8.49 -16.11
C VAL A 327 19.37 7.71 -16.37
N THR A 328 19.33 6.45 -15.95
CA THR A 328 18.06 5.75 -15.75
C THR A 328 17.33 6.50 -14.66
N ILE A 329 16.36 7.31 -15.07
CA ILE A 329 15.44 7.96 -14.15
C ILE A 329 14.66 6.83 -13.50
N ARG A 330 14.82 6.66 -12.18
CA ARG A 330 14.03 5.70 -11.40
C ARG A 330 12.64 6.29 -11.29
N ASP A 331 11.76 5.97 -12.24
CA ASP A 331 10.50 6.69 -12.40
C ASP A 331 9.51 6.41 -11.27
N VAL A 332 9.58 5.28 -10.56
CA VAL A 332 8.82 5.04 -9.31
C VAL A 332 9.69 4.36 -8.25
N ILE A 333 9.62 4.82 -6.99
CA ILE A 333 10.17 4.10 -5.83
C ILE A 333 9.06 3.91 -4.80
N ILE A 334 8.67 2.68 -4.54
CA ILE A 334 7.70 2.37 -3.49
C ILE A 334 8.48 2.12 -2.21
N VAL A 335 8.20 2.90 -1.17
CA VAL A 335 8.82 2.73 0.14
C VAL A 335 7.71 2.33 1.11
N VAL A 336 7.88 1.15 1.70
CA VAL A 336 6.88 0.56 2.58
C VAL A 336 7.51 0.26 3.94
N LYS A 337 6.91 0.81 4.98
CA LYS A 337 7.15 0.47 6.38
C LYS A 337 5.82 -0.02 6.92
N ILE A 338 5.80 -1.24 7.46
CA ILE A 338 4.71 -1.69 8.30
C ILE A 338 5.24 -1.77 9.72
N TYR A 339 4.62 -1.04 10.63
CA TYR A 339 4.82 -1.18 12.06
C TYR A 339 3.61 -1.86 12.70
N SER A 340 3.91 -2.56 13.79
CA SER A 340 2.99 -3.19 14.74
C SER A 340 2.71 -2.25 15.91
#